data_AF-A0AAE3GAP9-F1
#
_entry.id   AF-A0AAE3GAP9-F1
#
_cell.length_a   1.000
_cell.length_b   1.000
_cell.length_c   1.000
_cell.angle_alpha   90.00
_cell.angle_beta   90.00
_cell.angle_gamma   90.00
#
_symmetry.space_group_name_H-M   'P 1'
#
loop_
_entity.id
_entity.type
_entity.pdbx_description
1 polymer ?
#
loop_
_entity_poly.entity_id
_entity_poly.type
_entity_poly.pdbx_seq_one_letter_code
_entity_poly.pdbx_strand_id
1 'polypeptide(L)'
;MCECAVDLTVRVEQLILHVSEHTDEIVSILVVVGEGSSNSDFELAITRFGHLRSRMPDLLVCCDRAKQHVATWLARALGMTLAGTPVYPLPEDVPSPAPFTLPKYPLREWVDTHLFTGHRRGTNLSGLHHLQDETLPEGMSLEERTPNDKNGVFAARLRQTLSDGEVAEKARSTFFPAHWGREEVAHAIRSAFAGRRRPVLSEPGQAPRQTMWEGYYRGVRIQGFVLPGKDAMTAAFDDVGTAWPVYEVQEERR
;
A
#
# COMPACT_ATOMS: atom_id res chain seq x y z
N MET A 1 -30.22 -6.08 39.18
CA MET A 1 -30.43 -6.70 37.85
C MET A 1 -29.13 -7.42 37.52
N CYS A 2 -29.14 -8.74 37.50
CA CYS A 2 -27.97 -9.56 37.16
C CYS A 2 -27.82 -9.60 35.64
N GLU A 3 -26.67 -9.15 35.14
CA GLU A 3 -26.24 -9.43 33.77
C GLU A 3 -25.82 -10.90 33.70
N CYS A 4 -26.69 -11.74 33.13
CA CYS A 4 -26.31 -13.07 32.71
C CYS A 4 -25.45 -12.92 31.44
N ALA A 5 -24.13 -13.02 31.59
CA ALA A 5 -23.25 -13.28 30.45
C ALA A 5 -23.55 -14.70 29.97
N VAL A 6 -24.24 -14.80 28.84
CA VAL A 6 -24.42 -16.09 28.16
C VAL A 6 -23.17 -16.32 27.31
N ASP A 7 -22.28 -17.18 27.79
CA ASP A 7 -21.16 -17.69 26.99
C ASP A 7 -21.73 -18.59 25.91
N LEU A 8 -21.90 -18.03 24.71
CA LEU A 8 -22.47 -18.70 23.56
C LEU A 8 -21.32 -19.16 22.66
N THR A 9 -21.07 -20.47 22.66
CA THR A 9 -19.99 -21.11 21.91
C THR A 9 -20.50 -21.48 20.52
N VAL A 10 -20.14 -20.69 19.51
CA VAL A 10 -20.46 -21.02 18.11
C VAL A 10 -19.41 -22.01 17.60
N ARG A 11 -19.84 -23.19 17.16
CA ARG A 11 -18.96 -24.19 16.57
C ARG A 11 -18.80 -23.90 15.08
N VAL A 12 -17.77 -23.13 14.73
CA VAL A 12 -17.34 -22.96 13.33
C VAL A 12 -16.57 -24.21 12.93
N GLU A 13 -17.09 -24.97 11.96
CA GLU A 13 -16.44 -26.20 11.50
C GLU A 13 -15.37 -25.89 10.45
N GLN A 14 -15.62 -24.89 9.61
CA GLN A 14 -14.67 -24.47 8.58
C GLN A 14 -14.76 -22.97 8.32
N LEU A 15 -13.59 -22.33 8.21
CA LEU A 15 -13.45 -20.97 7.70
C LEU A 15 -12.68 -21.05 6.40
N ILE A 16 -13.33 -20.70 5.29
CA ILE A 16 -12.69 -20.66 3.97
C ILE A 16 -12.56 -19.19 3.55
N LEU A 17 -11.31 -18.74 3.43
CA LEU A 17 -11.00 -17.41 2.91
C LEU A 17 -10.76 -17.55 1.41
N HIS A 18 -11.63 -16.94 0.59
CA HIS A 18 -11.34 -16.76 -0.83
C HIS A 18 -10.57 -15.46 -0.98
N VAL A 19 -9.26 -15.60 -1.12
CA VAL A 19 -8.39 -14.50 -1.51
C VAL A 19 -8.42 -14.41 -3.03
N SER A 20 -8.70 -13.23 -3.54
CA SER A 20 -8.63 -12.93 -4.96
C SER A 20 -7.18 -13.02 -5.38
N GLU A 21 -6.91 -13.96 -6.29
CA GLU A 21 -5.57 -14.18 -6.83
C GLU A 21 -5.06 -12.98 -7.63
N HIS A 22 -5.94 -12.05 -8.02
CA HIS A 22 -5.58 -10.86 -8.80
C HIS A 22 -5.34 -9.61 -7.95
N THR A 23 -5.89 -9.56 -6.73
CA THR A 23 -5.85 -8.33 -5.91
C THR A 23 -5.20 -8.54 -4.55
N ASP A 24 -4.91 -9.79 -4.16
CA ASP A 24 -4.52 -10.17 -2.79
C ASP A 24 -5.54 -9.71 -1.72
N GLU A 25 -6.75 -9.32 -2.15
CA GLU A 25 -7.86 -8.96 -1.28
C GLU A 25 -8.71 -10.20 -1.01
N ILE A 26 -9.23 -10.32 0.20
CA ILE A 26 -10.24 -11.34 0.48
C ILE A 26 -11.55 -10.91 -0.18
N VAL A 27 -11.98 -11.64 -1.21
CA VAL A 27 -13.21 -11.36 -1.98
C VAL A 27 -14.43 -12.04 -1.38
N SER A 28 -14.25 -13.17 -0.71
CA SER A 28 -15.31 -13.75 0.09
C SER A 28 -14.76 -14.55 1.26
N ILE A 29 -15.57 -14.65 2.31
CA ILE A 29 -15.28 -15.53 3.43
C ILE A 29 -16.51 -16.41 3.61
N LEU A 30 -16.31 -17.72 3.45
CA LEU A 30 -17.33 -18.71 3.72
C LEU A 30 -17.11 -19.24 5.13
N VAL A 31 -18.12 -19.07 5.98
CA VAL A 31 -18.16 -19.62 7.33
C VAL A 31 -19.10 -20.82 7.29
N VAL A 32 -18.57 -22.02 7.46
CA VAL A 32 -19.36 -23.25 7.56
C VAL A 32 -19.65 -23.48 9.04
N VAL A 33 -20.92 -23.41 9.40
CA VAL A 33 -21.40 -23.63 10.77
C VAL A 33 -22.06 -25.01 10.83
N GLY A 34 -21.68 -25.83 11.81
CA GLY A 34 -22.12 -27.22 11.91
C GLY A 34 -23.62 -27.38 12.19
N GLU A 35 -24.14 -28.60 11.96
CA GLU A 35 -25.53 -28.94 12.28
C GLU A 35 -25.84 -28.69 13.77
N GLY A 36 -26.98 -28.05 14.04
CA GLY A 36 -27.41 -27.65 15.39
C GLY A 36 -27.14 -26.18 15.75
N SER A 37 -26.58 -25.40 14.84
CA SER A 37 -26.36 -23.97 15.04
C SER A 37 -27.64 -23.16 14.84
N SER A 38 -27.90 -22.20 15.72
CA SER A 38 -29.10 -21.36 15.68
C SER A 38 -28.95 -20.20 14.67
N ASN A 39 -30.06 -19.67 14.17
CA ASN A 39 -30.04 -18.45 13.35
C ASN A 39 -29.38 -17.25 14.09
N SER A 40 -29.47 -17.20 15.41
CA SER A 40 -28.78 -16.20 16.24
C SER A 40 -27.25 -16.34 16.19
N ASP A 41 -26.72 -17.56 16.05
CA ASP A 41 -25.28 -17.80 15.91
C ASP A 41 -24.75 -17.29 14.58
N PHE A 42 -25.56 -17.46 13.53
CA PHE A 42 -25.27 -16.98 12.19
C PHE A 42 -25.29 -15.45 12.11
N GLU A 43 -26.31 -14.80 12.67
CA GLU A 43 -26.41 -13.33 12.72
C GLU A 43 -25.27 -12.69 13.53
N LEU A 44 -24.87 -13.32 14.64
CA LEU A 44 -23.73 -12.86 15.44
C LEU A 44 -22.40 -13.03 14.69
N ALA A 45 -22.22 -14.13 13.97
CA ALA A 45 -21.06 -14.36 13.12
C ALA A 45 -20.97 -13.30 12.02
N ILE A 46 -22.08 -13.01 11.32
CA ILE A 46 -22.17 -11.94 10.31
C ILE A 46 -21.88 -10.56 10.90
N THR A 47 -22.42 -10.25 12.08
CA THR A 47 -22.19 -8.96 12.75
C THR A 47 -20.72 -8.76 13.12
N ARG A 48 -20.08 -9.80 13.69
CA ARG A 48 -18.64 -9.79 13.97
C ARG A 48 -17.82 -9.71 12.68
N PHE A 49 -18.31 -10.29 11.59
CA PHE A 49 -17.73 -10.19 10.24
C PHE A 49 -17.83 -8.80 9.62
N GLY A 50 -18.96 -8.11 9.80
CA GLY A 50 -19.15 -6.73 9.34
C GLY A 50 -18.15 -5.78 10.00
N HIS A 51 -17.87 -5.97 11.29
CA HIS A 51 -16.80 -5.28 12.00
C HIS A 51 -15.39 -5.68 11.55
N LEU A 52 -15.22 -6.88 10.98
CA LEU A 52 -13.97 -7.36 10.40
C LEU A 52 -13.69 -6.67 9.06
N ARG A 53 -14.68 -6.62 8.16
CA ARG A 53 -14.58 -6.00 6.83
C ARG A 53 -14.15 -4.54 6.89
N SER A 54 -14.58 -3.79 7.91
CA SER A 54 -14.17 -2.39 8.08
C SER A 54 -12.72 -2.22 8.57
N ARG A 55 -12.08 -3.29 9.07
CA ARG A 55 -10.69 -3.28 9.59
C ARG A 55 -9.70 -4.09 8.75
N MET A 56 -10.19 -4.88 7.79
CA MET A 56 -9.37 -5.72 6.89
C MET A 56 -8.43 -4.96 5.94
N PRO A 57 -8.74 -3.74 5.45
CA PRO A 57 -7.80 -2.99 4.61
C PRO A 57 -6.44 -2.74 5.29
N ASP A 58 -6.42 -2.68 6.63
CA ASP A 58 -5.20 -2.44 7.41
C ASP A 58 -4.38 -3.72 7.67
N LEU A 59 -4.96 -4.91 7.52
CA LEU A 59 -4.36 -6.20 7.90
C LEU A 59 -3.77 -6.98 6.72
N LEU A 60 -4.18 -6.69 5.48
CA LEU A 60 -3.87 -7.52 4.31
C LEU A 60 -2.66 -7.06 3.48
N VAL A 61 -1.98 -5.98 3.85
CA VAL A 61 -0.89 -5.41 3.03
C VAL A 61 0.48 -6.11 3.21
N CYS A 62 0.66 -7.11 4.09
CA CYS A 62 2.01 -7.63 4.38
C CYS A 62 2.13 -9.16 4.59
N CYS A 63 2.51 -9.90 3.54
CA CYS A 63 3.16 -11.23 3.56
C CYS A 63 2.39 -12.41 4.19
N ASP A 64 2.83 -13.64 3.90
CA ASP A 64 2.29 -14.90 4.45
C ASP A 64 2.20 -14.91 5.99
N ARG A 65 3.03 -14.10 6.65
CA ARG A 65 3.00 -13.90 8.11
C ARG A 65 1.75 -13.15 8.58
N ALA A 66 1.21 -12.20 7.80
CA ALA A 66 -0.10 -11.58 8.10
C ALA A 66 -1.25 -12.55 7.83
N LYS A 67 -1.18 -13.37 6.77
CA LYS A 67 -2.17 -14.44 6.52
C LYS A 67 -2.22 -15.43 7.70
N GLN A 68 -1.06 -15.84 8.22
CA GLN A 68 -0.96 -16.67 9.43
C GLN A 68 -1.41 -15.96 10.71
N HIS A 69 -1.11 -14.66 10.89
CA HIS A 69 -1.59 -13.88 12.05
C HIS A 69 -3.11 -13.69 12.02
N VAL A 70 -3.69 -13.41 10.85
CA VAL A 70 -5.15 -13.29 10.65
C VAL A 70 -5.81 -14.65 10.90
N ALA A 71 -5.27 -15.74 10.37
CA ALA A 71 -5.77 -17.09 10.63
C ALA A 71 -5.68 -17.48 12.13
N THR A 72 -4.56 -17.18 12.79
CA THR A 72 -4.34 -17.47 14.21
C THR A 72 -5.25 -16.61 15.10
N TRP A 73 -5.44 -15.35 14.75
CA TRP A 73 -6.32 -14.44 15.48
C TRP A 73 -7.80 -14.81 15.30
N LEU A 74 -8.21 -15.17 14.07
CA LEU A 74 -9.56 -15.67 13.78
C LEU A 74 -9.84 -16.98 14.53
N ALA A 75 -8.88 -17.91 14.56
CA ALA A 75 -8.99 -19.13 15.35
C ALA A 75 -9.22 -18.82 16.84
N ARG A 76 -8.46 -17.87 17.41
CA ARG A 76 -8.65 -17.45 18.82
C ARG A 76 -9.99 -16.75 19.06
N ALA A 77 -10.39 -15.82 18.19
CA ALA A 77 -11.63 -15.06 18.32
C ALA A 77 -12.89 -15.94 18.19
N LEU A 78 -12.78 -17.06 17.48
CA LEU A 78 -13.83 -18.06 17.30
C LEU A 78 -13.72 -19.23 18.31
N GLY A 79 -12.82 -19.16 19.29
CA GLY A 79 -12.65 -20.21 20.29
C GLY A 79 -12.12 -21.54 19.72
N MET A 80 -11.52 -21.52 18.53
CA MET A 80 -10.97 -22.69 17.86
C MET A 80 -9.53 -22.95 18.32
N THR A 81 -9.25 -24.20 18.69
CA THR A 81 -7.88 -24.68 18.89
C THR A 81 -7.38 -25.22 17.55
N LEU A 82 -6.35 -24.61 16.96
CA LEU A 82 -5.64 -25.15 15.78
C LEU A 82 -4.80 -26.37 16.20
N ALA A 83 -5.46 -27.46 16.59
CA ALA A 83 -4.81 -28.73 16.86
C ALA A 83 -5.24 -29.73 15.77
N GLY A 84 -4.31 -30.04 14.86
CA GLY A 84 -4.44 -31.20 13.98
C GLY A 84 -5.27 -31.00 12.71
N THR A 85 -5.26 -29.83 12.07
CA THR A 85 -5.75 -29.74 10.68
C THR A 85 -4.83 -30.59 9.80
N PRO A 86 -5.31 -31.69 9.18
CA PRO A 86 -4.51 -32.40 8.20
C PRO A 86 -4.20 -31.41 7.06
N VAL A 87 -2.91 -31.17 6.84
CA VAL A 87 -2.46 -30.51 5.62
C VAL A 87 -2.73 -31.52 4.51
N TYR A 88 -3.86 -31.36 3.81
CA TYR A 88 -4.07 -32.09 2.58
C TYR A 88 -2.93 -31.71 1.64
N PRO A 89 -2.10 -32.65 1.17
CA PRO A 89 -1.14 -32.34 0.14
C PRO A 89 -1.93 -31.76 -1.04
N LEU A 90 -1.51 -30.60 -1.53
CA LEU A 90 -2.03 -30.08 -2.79
C LEU A 90 -1.87 -31.19 -3.84
N PRO A 91 -2.91 -31.49 -4.64
CA PRO A 91 -2.78 -32.47 -5.72
C PRO A 91 -1.52 -32.18 -6.53
N GLU A 92 -0.72 -33.20 -6.83
CA GLU A 92 0.54 -33.04 -7.60
C GLU A 92 0.31 -32.42 -8.99
N ASP A 93 -0.94 -32.43 -9.45
CA ASP A 93 -1.40 -31.93 -10.74
C ASP A 93 -1.92 -30.49 -10.69
N VAL A 94 -1.75 -29.75 -9.58
CA VAL A 94 -2.08 -28.31 -9.57
C VAL A 94 -1.04 -27.60 -10.44
N PRO A 95 -1.43 -27.06 -11.61
CA PRO A 95 -0.49 -26.35 -12.46
C PRO A 95 0.16 -25.23 -11.64
N SER A 96 1.49 -25.10 -11.75
CA SER A 96 2.22 -23.99 -11.15
C SER A 96 1.48 -22.70 -11.49
N PRO A 97 1.07 -21.90 -10.50
CA PRO A 97 0.26 -20.72 -10.76
C PRO A 97 0.98 -19.85 -11.77
N ALA A 98 0.22 -19.36 -12.75
CA ALA A 98 0.75 -18.39 -13.71
C ALA A 98 1.40 -17.25 -12.91
N PRO A 99 2.55 -16.72 -13.36
CA PRO A 99 3.21 -15.63 -12.66
C PRO A 99 2.19 -14.50 -12.43
N PHE A 100 2.04 -14.10 -11.18
CA PHE A 100 1.12 -13.05 -10.78
C PHE A 100 1.41 -11.78 -11.60
N THR A 101 0.46 -11.38 -12.43
CA THR A 101 0.51 -10.11 -13.14
C THR A 101 -0.32 -9.09 -12.36
N LEU A 102 0.32 -8.02 -11.90
CA LEU A 102 -0.36 -6.91 -11.25
C LEU A 102 -1.49 -6.39 -12.16
N PRO A 103 -2.67 -6.05 -11.61
CA PRO A 103 -3.72 -5.41 -12.37
C PRO A 103 -3.20 -4.14 -13.04
N LYS A 104 -3.27 -4.09 -14.37
CA LYS A 104 -2.85 -2.93 -15.16
C LYS A 104 -3.86 -1.80 -15.00
N TYR A 105 -3.76 -1.07 -13.89
CA TYR A 105 -4.45 0.19 -13.76
C TYR A 105 -3.43 1.32 -13.90
N PRO A 106 -3.30 1.89 -15.11
CA PRO A 106 -2.34 2.96 -15.33
C PRO A 106 -2.66 4.15 -14.43
N LEU A 107 -1.62 4.84 -13.99
CA LEU A 107 -1.76 6.16 -13.42
C LEU A 107 -2.33 7.11 -14.49
N ARG A 108 -3.00 8.18 -14.06
CA ARG A 108 -3.36 9.25 -14.99
C ARG A 108 -2.08 9.80 -15.64
N GLU A 109 -2.19 10.15 -16.91
CA GLU A 109 -1.05 10.56 -17.76
C GLU A 109 -0.18 11.66 -17.12
N TRP A 110 -0.78 12.63 -16.43
CA TRP A 110 0.00 13.68 -15.76
C TRP A 110 0.78 13.18 -14.54
N VAL A 111 0.23 12.23 -13.78
CA VAL A 111 0.92 11.64 -12.60
C VAL A 111 2.08 10.80 -13.10
N ASP A 112 1.81 10.01 -14.13
CA ASP A 112 2.79 9.19 -14.81
C ASP A 112 3.95 10.05 -15.37
N THR A 113 3.64 11.09 -16.14
CA THR A 113 4.64 12.05 -16.65
C THR A 113 5.41 12.70 -15.50
N HIS A 114 4.73 13.12 -14.44
CA HIS A 114 5.38 13.74 -13.28
C HIS A 114 6.34 12.77 -12.56
N LEU A 115 6.01 11.48 -12.47
CA LEU A 115 6.83 10.49 -11.78
C LEU A 115 8.05 10.04 -12.59
N PHE A 116 7.86 9.76 -13.88
CA PHE A 116 8.85 9.04 -14.68
C PHE A 116 9.63 9.93 -15.65
N THR A 117 9.08 11.07 -16.03
CA THR A 117 9.73 12.01 -16.97
C THR A 117 10.16 13.29 -16.25
N GLY A 118 9.38 13.70 -15.25
CA GLY A 118 9.44 15.06 -14.72
C GLY A 118 8.88 16.08 -15.69
N HIS A 119 8.73 17.32 -15.24
CA HIS A 119 8.31 18.43 -16.07
C HIS A 119 8.97 19.73 -15.63
N ARG A 120 9.02 20.69 -16.57
CA ARG A 120 9.67 21.98 -16.37
C ARG A 120 8.64 23.10 -16.39
N ARG A 121 8.82 24.10 -15.52
CA ARG A 121 8.10 25.38 -15.58
C ARG A 121 9.09 26.54 -15.41
N GLY A 122 9.50 27.14 -16.53
CA GLY A 122 10.60 28.10 -16.55
C GLY A 122 11.92 27.42 -16.23
N THR A 123 12.67 27.93 -15.25
CA THR A 123 13.94 27.35 -14.78
C THR A 123 13.76 26.25 -13.72
N ASN A 124 12.51 25.99 -13.29
CA ASN A 124 12.22 25.03 -12.23
C ASN A 124 11.94 23.64 -12.81
N LEU A 125 12.68 22.64 -12.34
CA LEU A 125 12.39 21.23 -12.55
C LEU A 125 11.47 20.70 -11.44
N SER A 126 10.48 19.90 -11.83
CA SER A 126 9.49 19.29 -10.93
C SER A 126 9.25 17.85 -11.33
N GLY A 127 8.88 17.01 -10.36
CA GLY A 127 8.72 15.57 -10.60
C GLY A 127 10.04 14.83 -10.73
N LEU A 128 10.02 13.76 -11.52
CA LEU A 128 11.04 12.72 -11.64
C LEU A 128 11.38 12.11 -10.27
N HIS A 129 10.60 11.10 -9.93
CA HIS A 129 10.61 10.37 -8.65
C HIS A 129 10.85 8.87 -8.84
N HIS A 130 11.10 8.40 -10.06
CA HIS A 130 11.51 7.04 -10.34
C HIS A 130 12.45 7.02 -11.54
N LEU A 131 13.47 6.18 -11.47
CA LEU A 131 14.42 5.92 -12.55
C LEU A 131 14.37 4.43 -12.82
N GLN A 132 13.65 4.05 -13.87
CA GLN A 132 13.61 2.66 -14.29
C GLN A 132 15.02 2.25 -14.73
N ASP A 133 15.54 1.19 -14.09
CA ASP A 133 16.89 0.67 -14.33
C ASP A 133 17.98 1.74 -14.19
N GLU A 134 17.77 2.71 -13.28
CA GLU A 134 18.65 3.87 -13.03
C GLU A 134 18.93 4.74 -14.26
N THR A 135 18.12 4.62 -15.32
CA THR A 135 18.28 5.41 -16.55
C THR A 135 17.63 6.79 -16.39
N LEU A 136 18.38 7.83 -16.73
CA LEU A 136 17.91 9.21 -16.72
C LEU A 136 17.37 9.63 -18.10
N PRO A 137 16.38 10.54 -18.16
CA PRO A 137 16.02 11.23 -19.38
C PRO A 137 17.21 11.98 -20.00
N GLU A 138 17.22 12.13 -21.31
CA GLU A 138 18.27 12.84 -22.04
C GLU A 138 18.49 14.26 -21.50
N GLY A 139 19.76 14.66 -21.36
CA GLY A 139 20.15 15.96 -20.84
C GLY A 139 19.99 16.11 -19.32
N MET A 140 19.53 15.07 -18.59
CA MET A 140 19.46 15.09 -17.13
C MET A 140 20.65 14.40 -16.46
N SER A 141 21.06 14.92 -15.32
CA SER A 141 22.05 14.31 -14.42
C SER A 141 21.55 14.33 -12.98
N LEU A 142 22.01 13.33 -12.21
CA LEU A 142 21.91 13.33 -10.75
C LEU A 142 23.21 13.86 -10.15
N GLU A 143 23.08 14.78 -9.21
CA GLU A 143 24.16 15.27 -8.37
C GLU A 143 23.82 14.95 -6.91
N GLU A 144 24.83 14.82 -6.03
CA GLU A 144 24.63 14.65 -4.58
C GLU A 144 23.68 13.48 -4.20
N ARG A 145 23.77 12.35 -4.91
CA ARG A 145 22.97 11.15 -4.61
C ARG A 145 23.30 10.62 -3.21
N THR A 146 22.29 10.52 -2.36
CA THR A 146 22.42 9.87 -1.05
C THR A 146 22.50 8.35 -1.23
N PRO A 147 23.07 7.63 -0.25
CA PRO A 147 22.85 6.20 -0.14
C PRO A 147 21.35 5.87 -0.11
N ASN A 148 21.01 4.63 -0.49
CA ASN A 148 19.66 4.11 -0.31
C ASN A 148 19.34 3.99 1.19
N ASP A 149 18.12 4.32 1.58
CA ASP A 149 17.60 3.98 2.90
C ASP A 149 17.28 2.48 3.00
N LYS A 150 16.78 2.06 4.17
CA LYS A 150 16.43 0.65 4.45
C LYS A 150 15.40 0.06 3.46
N ASN A 151 14.63 0.90 2.77
CA ASN A 151 13.60 0.50 1.82
C ASN A 151 14.03 0.68 0.36
N GLY A 152 15.29 1.10 0.10
CA GLY A 152 15.78 1.34 -1.25
C GLY A 152 15.47 2.73 -1.82
N VAL A 153 14.90 3.63 -1.02
CA VAL A 153 14.63 5.01 -1.44
C VAL A 153 15.91 5.83 -1.30
N PHE A 154 16.19 6.72 -2.25
CA PHE A 154 17.30 7.68 -2.13
C PHE A 154 16.85 9.09 -2.48
N ALA A 155 17.68 10.08 -2.14
CA ALA A 155 17.52 11.45 -2.56
C ALA A 155 18.69 11.88 -3.45
N ALA A 156 18.46 12.83 -4.35
CA ALA A 156 19.51 13.46 -5.14
C ALA A 156 19.07 14.85 -5.60
N ARG A 157 20.05 15.68 -5.98
CA ARG A 157 19.81 16.91 -6.76
C ARG A 157 19.65 16.53 -8.23
N LEU A 158 18.70 17.18 -8.89
CA LEU A 158 18.45 17.00 -10.32
C LEU A 158 18.91 18.23 -11.09
N ARG A 159 19.59 17.98 -12.21
CA ARG A 159 20.03 19.01 -13.14
C ARG A 159 19.63 18.61 -14.56
N GLN A 160 19.16 19.56 -15.35
CA GLN A 160 18.89 19.38 -16.77
C GLN A 160 19.62 20.46 -17.58
N THR A 161 20.44 20.04 -18.53
CA THR A 161 21.07 20.92 -19.51
C THR A 161 20.21 20.98 -20.76
N LEU A 162 19.88 22.20 -21.18
CA LEU A 162 19.01 22.48 -22.30
C LEU A 162 19.83 22.63 -23.59
N SER A 163 19.15 22.56 -24.74
CA SER A 163 19.79 22.64 -26.06
C SER A 163 20.49 23.98 -26.34
N ASP A 164 20.06 25.04 -25.66
CA ASP A 164 20.66 26.38 -25.69
C ASP A 164 21.79 26.56 -24.66
N GLY A 165 22.09 25.52 -23.88
CA GLY A 165 23.10 25.54 -22.81
C GLY A 165 22.59 26.06 -21.46
N GLU A 166 21.32 26.50 -21.36
CA GLU A 166 20.73 26.87 -20.08
C GLU A 166 20.61 25.64 -19.16
N VAL A 167 20.69 25.87 -17.85
CA VAL A 167 20.64 24.83 -16.82
C VAL A 167 19.42 25.04 -15.94
N ALA A 168 18.56 24.03 -15.86
CA ALA A 168 17.47 23.97 -14.91
C ALA A 168 17.85 23.02 -13.77
N GLU A 169 17.51 23.37 -12.53
CA GLU A 169 17.91 22.60 -11.35
C GLU A 169 16.73 22.40 -10.40
N LYS A 170 16.74 21.26 -9.70
CA LYS A 170 15.88 20.98 -8.56
C LYS A 170 16.77 20.55 -7.40
N ALA A 171 16.75 21.37 -6.35
CA ALA A 171 17.63 21.21 -5.18
C ALA A 171 17.55 19.82 -4.55
N ARG A 172 16.35 19.19 -4.55
CA ARG A 172 16.18 17.84 -4.01
C ARG A 172 14.99 17.13 -4.64
N SER A 173 15.21 15.90 -5.09
CA SER A 173 14.19 14.91 -5.42
C SER A 173 14.44 13.63 -4.64
N THR A 174 13.36 12.90 -4.36
CA THR A 174 13.42 11.56 -3.76
C THR A 174 12.91 10.54 -4.76
N PHE A 175 13.52 9.36 -4.75
CA PHE A 175 13.34 8.36 -5.79
C PHE A 175 12.83 7.04 -5.23
N PHE A 176 11.87 6.44 -5.91
CA PHE A 176 11.36 5.11 -5.59
C PHE A 176 12.48 4.09 -5.76
N PRO A 177 12.39 2.92 -5.12
CA PRO A 177 13.39 1.87 -5.27
C PRO A 177 13.60 1.53 -6.75
N ALA A 178 14.85 1.55 -7.21
CA ALA A 178 15.19 1.39 -8.62
C ALA A 178 14.72 0.04 -9.21
N HIS A 179 14.64 -0.99 -8.37
CA HIS A 179 14.16 -2.33 -8.76
C HIS A 179 12.63 -2.41 -8.95
N TRP A 180 11.87 -1.37 -8.58
CA TRP A 180 10.45 -1.32 -8.87
C TRP A 180 10.24 -0.94 -10.33
N GLY A 181 9.47 -1.75 -11.06
CA GLY A 181 8.98 -1.36 -12.38
C GLY A 181 7.92 -0.27 -12.29
N ARG A 182 7.58 0.32 -13.44
CA ARG A 182 6.52 1.33 -13.56
C ARG A 182 5.18 0.87 -12.96
N GLU A 183 4.80 -0.38 -13.23
CA GLU A 183 3.56 -1.00 -12.74
C GLU A 183 3.58 -1.17 -11.21
N GLU A 184 4.72 -1.56 -10.63
CA GLU A 184 4.90 -1.68 -9.17
C GLU A 184 4.79 -0.32 -8.49
N VAL A 185 5.41 0.74 -9.04
CA VAL A 185 5.28 2.11 -8.52
C VAL A 185 3.82 2.56 -8.55
N ALA A 186 3.10 2.31 -9.65
CA ALA A 186 1.68 2.65 -9.77
C ALA A 186 0.82 1.92 -8.73
N HIS A 187 1.08 0.62 -8.53
CA HIS A 187 0.41 -0.18 -7.51
C HIS A 187 0.73 0.31 -6.10
N ALA A 188 2.00 0.61 -5.80
CA ALA A 188 2.44 1.13 -4.51
C ALA A 188 1.73 2.44 -4.15
N ILE A 189 1.60 3.37 -5.11
CA ILE A 189 0.90 4.65 -4.93
C ILE A 189 -0.58 4.40 -4.65
N ARG A 190 -1.22 3.50 -5.39
CA ARG A 190 -2.64 3.14 -5.18
C ARG A 190 -2.88 2.56 -3.78
N SER A 191 -2.07 1.59 -3.39
CA SER A 191 -2.16 0.93 -2.09
C SER A 191 -1.92 1.92 -0.95
N ALA A 192 -0.89 2.77 -1.06
CA ALA A 192 -0.61 3.83 -0.10
C ALA A 192 -1.75 4.87 -0.04
N PHE A 193 -2.32 5.25 -1.19
CA PHE A 193 -3.44 6.19 -1.23
C PHE A 193 -4.71 5.60 -0.63
N ALA A 194 -4.97 4.30 -0.80
CA ALA A 194 -6.12 3.64 -0.20
C ALA A 194 -6.07 3.68 1.34
N GLY A 195 -4.89 3.42 1.92
CA GLY A 195 -4.62 3.53 3.36
C GLY A 195 -4.14 4.90 3.83
N ARG A 196 -4.43 5.97 3.07
CA ARG A 196 -3.86 7.29 3.32
C ARG A 196 -4.29 7.90 4.64
N ARG A 197 -3.44 8.79 5.14
CA ARG A 197 -3.66 9.68 6.27
C ARG A 197 -3.19 11.09 5.96
N ARG A 198 -3.53 12.04 6.82
CA ARG A 198 -2.92 13.38 6.77
C ARG A 198 -1.45 13.27 7.17
N PRO A 199 -0.51 13.87 6.41
CA PRO A 199 0.90 13.88 6.79
C PRO A 199 1.09 14.57 8.14
N VAL A 200 2.03 14.07 8.93
CA VAL A 200 2.58 14.82 10.06
C VAL A 200 3.70 15.67 9.50
N LEU A 201 3.52 17.00 9.46
CA LEU A 201 4.58 17.89 9.01
C LEU A 201 5.66 18.00 10.10
N SER A 202 6.91 18.02 9.66
CA SER A 202 8.08 18.01 10.54
C SER A 202 8.29 19.33 11.30
N GLU A 203 7.70 20.43 10.82
CA GLU A 203 7.85 21.75 11.45
C GLU A 203 6.68 22.07 12.37
N PRO A 204 6.94 22.33 13.67
CA PRO A 204 5.92 22.77 14.61
C PRO A 204 5.22 24.04 14.11
N GLY A 205 3.88 24.00 14.03
CA GLY A 205 3.06 25.15 13.63
C GLY A 205 2.63 25.18 12.16
N GLN A 206 3.13 24.28 11.31
CA GLN A 206 2.56 24.08 9.98
C GLN A 206 1.43 23.06 10.02
N ALA A 207 0.21 23.50 9.73
CA ALA A 207 -0.89 22.58 9.48
C ALA A 207 -0.65 21.87 8.13
N PRO A 208 -0.79 20.52 8.06
CA PRO A 208 -0.73 19.82 6.78
C PRO A 208 -1.76 20.43 5.82
N ARG A 209 -1.32 20.69 4.59
CA ARG A 209 -2.21 21.20 3.54
C ARG A 209 -3.35 20.20 3.38
N GLN A 210 -4.59 20.71 3.26
CA GLN A 210 -5.77 19.85 3.06
C GLN A 210 -5.66 18.95 1.83
N THR A 211 -4.87 19.36 0.83
CA THR A 211 -4.60 18.62 -0.40
C THR A 211 -3.50 17.57 -0.27
N MET A 212 -2.81 17.46 0.86
CA MET A 212 -1.67 16.56 1.01
C MET A 212 -2.08 15.25 1.68
N TRP A 213 -1.57 14.14 1.16
CA TRP A 213 -1.77 12.80 1.71
C TRP A 213 -0.42 12.11 1.97
N GLU A 214 -0.45 11.15 2.88
CA GLU A 214 0.65 10.22 3.14
C GLU A 214 0.07 8.81 3.26
N GLY A 215 0.79 7.80 2.77
CA GLY A 215 0.50 6.40 2.96
C GLY A 215 1.77 5.56 2.97
N TYR A 216 1.61 4.24 3.07
CA TYR A 216 2.74 3.30 3.10
C TYR A 216 2.50 2.14 2.16
N TYR A 217 3.59 1.68 1.55
CA TYR A 217 3.61 0.43 0.80
C TYR A 217 4.96 -0.27 1.02
N ARG A 218 4.92 -1.51 1.54
CA ARG A 218 6.14 -2.31 1.86
C ARG A 218 7.20 -1.53 2.66
N GLY A 219 6.77 -0.74 3.63
CA GLY A 219 7.66 0.09 4.47
C GLY A 219 8.12 1.40 3.84
N VAL A 220 7.92 1.60 2.52
CA VAL A 220 8.15 2.88 1.86
C VAL A 220 7.03 3.84 2.24
N ARG A 221 7.39 4.97 2.83
CA ARG A 221 6.49 6.09 3.06
C ARG A 221 6.30 6.87 1.76
N ILE A 222 5.06 7.05 1.34
CA ILE A 222 4.71 7.75 0.09
C ILE A 222 3.88 8.97 0.46
N GLN A 223 4.25 10.13 -0.07
CA GLN A 223 3.50 11.37 0.06
C GLN A 223 3.06 11.87 -1.30
N GLY A 224 2.04 12.72 -1.32
CA GLY A 224 1.56 13.30 -2.55
C GLY A 224 0.60 14.45 -2.32
N PHE A 225 0.20 15.08 -3.41
CA PHE A 225 -0.93 16.01 -3.44
C PHE A 225 -2.08 15.42 -4.25
N VAL A 226 -3.31 15.74 -3.85
CA VAL A 226 -4.48 15.64 -4.71
C VAL A 226 -4.65 16.95 -5.51
N LEU A 227 -5.48 16.90 -6.55
CA LEU A 227 -5.78 18.05 -7.40
C LEU A 227 -6.32 19.25 -6.58
N PRO A 228 -6.11 20.50 -7.06
CA PRO A 228 -6.65 21.69 -6.41
C PRO A 228 -8.17 21.60 -6.19
N GLY A 229 -8.62 22.07 -5.03
CA GLY A 229 -10.05 22.04 -4.65
C GLY A 229 -10.54 20.71 -4.08
N LYS A 230 -9.67 19.69 -3.98
CA LYS A 230 -9.98 18.40 -3.36
C LYS A 230 -9.40 18.33 -1.95
N ASP A 231 -10.15 17.72 -1.03
CA ASP A 231 -9.60 17.31 0.27
C ASP A 231 -8.98 15.91 0.13
N ALA A 232 -7.75 15.77 0.59
CA ALA A 232 -6.99 14.54 0.48
C ALA A 232 -7.66 13.33 1.13
N MET A 233 -8.49 13.52 2.16
CA MET A 233 -9.15 12.42 2.85
C MET A 233 -10.42 11.94 2.13
N THR A 234 -11.10 12.81 1.38
CA THR A 234 -12.32 12.44 0.64
C THR A 234 -12.09 12.24 -0.86
N ALA A 235 -10.91 12.59 -1.36
CA ALA A 235 -10.51 12.43 -2.74
C ALA A 235 -10.56 10.97 -3.22
N ALA A 236 -10.95 10.78 -4.48
CA ALA A 236 -10.80 9.50 -5.16
C ALA A 236 -9.34 9.31 -5.62
N PHE A 237 -8.95 8.09 -5.95
CA PHE A 237 -7.60 7.84 -6.49
C PHE A 237 -7.33 8.64 -7.77
N ASP A 238 -8.37 8.84 -8.58
CA ASP A 238 -8.36 9.66 -9.79
C ASP A 238 -8.06 11.15 -9.55
N ASP A 239 -8.18 11.61 -8.31
CA ASP A 239 -7.84 12.97 -7.91
C ASP A 239 -6.37 13.11 -7.48
N VAL A 240 -5.56 12.05 -7.51
CA VAL A 240 -4.12 12.14 -7.24
C VAL A 240 -3.44 13.02 -8.29
N GLY A 241 -2.77 14.08 -7.83
CA GLY A 241 -2.01 15.00 -8.68
C GLY A 241 -0.54 14.64 -8.76
N THR A 242 0.06 14.25 -7.64
CA THR A 242 1.47 13.90 -7.53
C THR A 242 1.68 12.83 -6.46
N ALA A 243 2.82 12.13 -6.54
CA ALA A 243 3.30 11.22 -5.52
C ALA A 243 4.83 11.18 -5.53
N TRP A 244 5.44 10.95 -4.38
CA TRP A 244 6.87 10.71 -4.22
C TRP A 244 7.13 9.87 -2.97
N PRO A 245 8.19 9.06 -2.93
CA PRO A 245 8.58 8.38 -1.70
C PRO A 245 9.30 9.37 -0.79
N VAL A 246 9.25 9.14 0.51
CA VAL A 246 9.97 9.97 1.48
C VAL A 246 11.24 9.24 1.91
N TYR A 247 12.38 9.89 1.68
CA TYR A 247 13.67 9.37 2.12
C TYR A 247 13.80 9.47 3.64
N GLU A 248 14.05 8.34 4.30
CA GLU A 248 14.29 8.29 5.74
C GLU A 248 15.79 8.28 6.01
N VAL A 249 16.30 9.32 6.68
CA VAL A 249 17.69 9.34 7.12
C VAL A 249 17.89 8.17 8.08
N GLN A 250 18.88 7.32 7.81
CA GLN A 250 19.30 6.31 8.77
C GLN A 250 19.90 7.06 9.97
N GLU A 251 19.14 7.15 11.06
CA GLU A 251 19.74 7.53 12.34
C GLU A 251 20.79 6.47 12.66
N GLU A 252 22.06 6.83 12.60
CA GLU A 252 23.13 6.02 13.17
C GLU A 252 22.77 5.83 14.64
N ARG A 253 22.25 4.64 14.98
CA ARG A 253 22.08 4.22 16.37
C ARG A 253 23.48 4.16 16.98
N ARG A 254 23.89 5.26 17.60
CA ARG A 254 25.10 5.37 18.41
C ARG A 254 24.97 4.57 19.69
#